data_AF-A0A2A2F3K5-F1
#
_entry.id   AF-A0A2A2F3K5-F1
#
_cell.length_a   1.000
_cell.length_b   1.000
_cell.length_c   1.000
_cell.angle_alpha   90.00
_cell.angle_beta   90.00
_cell.angle_gamma   90.00
#
_symmetry.space_group_name_H-M   'P 1'
#
loop_
_entity.id
_entity.type
_entity.pdbx_description
1 polymer ?
#
loop_
_entity_poly.entity_id
_entity_poly.type
_entity_poly.pdbx_seq_one_letter_code
_entity_poly.pdbx_strand_id
1 'polypeptide(L)'
;MTTITGDDIQAMVRHWLETPVNGYLGSDYGADANRLLQRAQQDGRADRFVRKLRRDVGVLEVLPSNAVELYGTPEGVDRLRLTLEVAGRSYDLSDFGGS
;
A
#
# COMPACT_ATOMS: atom_id res chain seq x y z
N MET A 1 22.44 -1.37 18.42
CA MET A 1 21.61 -0.70 17.39
C MET A 1 21.14 -1.79 16.45
N THR A 2 19.83 -2.03 16.36
CA THR A 2 19.29 -3.04 15.44
C THR A 2 19.13 -2.37 14.08
N THR A 3 19.77 -2.94 13.05
CA THR A 3 19.66 -2.46 11.67
C THR A 3 18.34 -2.95 11.09
N ILE A 4 17.52 -2.05 10.56
CA ILE A 4 16.32 -2.42 9.81
C ILE A 4 16.76 -3.05 8.48
N THR A 5 16.25 -4.25 8.20
CA THR A 5 16.53 -5.01 6.98
C THR A 5 15.44 -4.81 5.92
N GLY A 6 15.69 -5.29 4.71
CA GLY A 6 14.67 -5.33 3.67
C GLY A 6 13.45 -6.17 4.07
N ASP A 7 13.66 -7.26 4.79
CA ASP A 7 12.58 -8.14 5.27
C ASP A 7 11.70 -7.43 6.31
N ASP A 8 12.31 -6.61 7.18
CA ASP A 8 11.57 -5.79 8.14
C ASP A 8 10.66 -4.77 7.42
N ILE A 9 11.17 -4.11 6.37
CA ILE A 9 10.38 -3.18 5.55
C ILE A 9 9.18 -3.91 4.94
N GLN A 10 9.40 -5.11 4.38
CA GLN A 10 8.34 -5.90 3.76
C GLN A 10 7.29 -6.35 4.77
N ALA A 11 7.71 -6.73 5.98
CA ALA A 11 6.82 -7.09 7.07
C ALA A 11 5.97 -5.90 7.53
N MET A 12 6.56 -4.70 7.64
CA MET A 12 5.84 -3.49 8.00
C MET A 12 4.79 -3.10 6.94
N VAL A 13 5.15 -3.15 5.66
CA VAL A 13 4.22 -2.87 4.55
C VAL A 13 3.08 -3.88 4.53
N ARG A 14 3.38 -5.17 4.68
CA ARG A 14 2.37 -6.22 4.74
C ARG A 14 1.42 -6.01 5.91
N HIS A 15 1.96 -5.77 7.12
CA HIS A 15 1.15 -5.49 8.31
C HIS A 15 0.21 -4.29 8.09
N TRP A 16 0.71 -3.22 7.45
CA TRP A 16 -0.10 -2.07 7.09
C TRP A 16 -1.23 -2.41 6.11
N LEU A 17 -0.96 -3.20 5.08
CA LEU A 17 -1.95 -3.66 4.10
C LEU A 17 -3.03 -4.56 4.73
N GLU A 18 -2.67 -5.37 5.71
CA GLU A 18 -3.58 -6.28 6.43
C GLU A 18 -4.35 -5.59 7.55
N THR A 19 -3.93 -4.39 7.97
CA THR A 19 -4.60 -3.63 9.04
C THR A 19 -5.67 -2.70 8.44
N PRO A 20 -6.96 -2.87 8.78
CA PRO A 20 -7.99 -1.95 8.32
C PRO A 20 -7.83 -0.57 8.97
N VAL A 21 -8.19 0.49 8.24
CA VAL A 21 -8.23 1.86 8.79
C VAL A 21 -9.13 1.90 10.03
N ASN A 22 -8.67 2.60 11.08
CA ASN A 22 -9.30 2.66 12.42
C ASN A 22 -9.31 1.33 13.19
N GLY A 23 -8.45 0.36 12.82
CA GLY A 23 -8.25 -0.86 13.59
C GLY A 23 -7.64 -0.63 14.98
N TYR A 24 -6.99 0.52 15.19
CA TYR A 24 -6.47 0.97 16.47
C TYR A 24 -7.27 2.18 16.99
N LEU A 25 -7.65 2.14 18.27
CA LEU A 25 -8.43 3.23 18.89
C LEU A 25 -7.66 4.56 18.82
N GLY A 26 -8.26 5.56 18.19
CA GLY A 26 -7.69 6.91 18.07
C GLY A 26 -6.59 7.06 17.01
N SER A 27 -6.40 6.06 16.13
CA SER A 27 -5.42 6.11 15.05
C SER A 27 -6.07 5.77 13.71
N ASP A 28 -5.75 6.53 12.67
CA ASP A 28 -6.19 6.24 11.29
C ASP A 28 -5.24 5.27 10.57
N TYR A 29 -4.29 4.64 11.28
CA TYR A 29 -3.33 3.68 10.72
C TYR A 29 -4.01 2.52 9.97
N GLY A 30 -3.37 2.07 8.89
CA GLY A 30 -3.82 0.91 8.09
C GLY A 30 -4.25 1.26 6.66
N ALA A 31 -4.57 0.26 5.86
CA ALA A 31 -4.98 0.43 4.47
C ALA A 31 -6.50 0.36 4.29
N ASP A 32 -7.02 1.12 3.33
CA ASP A 32 -8.38 0.93 2.79
C ASP A 32 -8.25 0.48 1.32
N ALA A 33 -7.67 -0.71 1.14
CA ALA A 33 -7.41 -1.31 -0.17
C ALA A 33 -8.71 -1.53 -0.95
N ASN A 34 -9.80 -1.89 -0.27
CA ASN A 34 -11.13 -2.06 -0.85
C ASN A 34 -11.64 -0.80 -1.54
N ARG A 35 -11.60 0.34 -0.84
CA ARG A 35 -12.03 1.61 -1.41
C ARG A 35 -11.15 2.07 -2.56
N LEU A 36 -9.88 1.67 -2.57
CA LEU A 36 -8.98 1.91 -3.69
C LEU A 36 -9.34 1.02 -4.88
N LEU A 37 -9.48 -0.29 -4.72
CA LEU A 37 -9.87 -1.23 -5.79
C LEU A 37 -11.12 -0.78 -6.54
N GLN A 38 -12.14 -0.30 -5.83
CA GLN A 38 -13.40 0.13 -6.46
C GLN A 38 -13.30 1.46 -7.21
N ARG A 39 -12.33 2.31 -6.88
CA ARG A 39 -12.33 3.74 -7.28
C ARG A 39 -10.94 4.28 -7.60
N ALA A 40 -9.98 3.42 -7.96
CA ALA A 40 -8.59 3.81 -8.17
C ALA A 40 -8.40 4.86 -9.26
N GLN A 41 -9.26 4.84 -10.29
CA GLN A 41 -9.25 5.82 -11.37
C GLN A 41 -9.94 7.15 -11.01
N GLN A 42 -10.55 7.26 -9.81
CA GLN A 42 -11.10 8.54 -9.35
C GLN A 42 -9.99 9.43 -8.80
N ASP A 43 -10.00 10.70 -9.20
CA ASP A 43 -8.89 11.64 -9.04
C ASP A 43 -8.20 11.59 -7.66
N GLY A 44 -6.88 11.37 -7.69
CA GLY A 44 -5.96 11.50 -6.56
C GLY A 44 -6.05 10.44 -5.46
N ARG A 45 -6.83 9.35 -5.64
CA ARG A 45 -6.93 8.28 -4.63
C ARG A 45 -5.67 7.42 -4.53
N ALA A 46 -5.09 7.05 -5.67
CA ALA A 46 -3.82 6.32 -5.71
C ALA A 46 -2.71 7.11 -5.01
N ASP A 47 -2.58 8.41 -5.32
CA ASP A 47 -1.57 9.26 -4.67
C ASP A 47 -1.81 9.41 -3.17
N ARG A 48 -3.08 9.54 -2.75
CA ARG A 48 -3.43 9.61 -1.32
C ARG A 48 -3.08 8.30 -0.61
N PHE A 49 -3.29 7.16 -1.25
CA PHE A 49 -2.94 5.86 -0.72
C PHE A 49 -1.43 5.73 -0.51
N VAL A 50 -0.62 6.09 -1.52
CA VAL A 50 0.85 6.09 -1.42
C VAL A 50 1.35 7.07 -0.36
N ARG A 51 0.78 8.29 -0.29
CA ARG A 51 1.11 9.26 0.76
C ARG A 51 0.79 8.72 2.16
N LYS A 52 -0.35 8.05 2.32
CA LYS A 52 -0.76 7.46 3.60
C LYS A 52 0.20 6.33 4.01
N LEU A 53 0.56 5.45 3.08
CA LEU A 53 1.54 4.40 3.31
C LEU A 53 2.87 4.96 3.81
N ARG A 54 3.41 5.99 3.15
CA ARG A 54 4.68 6.63 3.57
C ARG A 54 4.59 7.24 4.97
N ARG A 55 3.47 7.90 5.30
CA ARG A 55 3.23 8.50 6.63
C ARG A 55 3.12 7.44 7.73
N ASP A 56 2.39 6.36 7.46
CA ASP A 56 2.11 5.32 8.45
C ASP A 56 3.30 4.37 8.64
N VAL A 57 4.06 4.11 7.56
CA VAL A 57 5.27 3.27 7.53
C VAL A 57 6.48 4.18 7.31
N GLY A 58 6.84 4.93 8.36
CA GLY A 58 7.83 6.02 8.28
C GLY A 58 9.23 5.61 7.76
N VAL A 59 9.60 4.33 7.83
CA VAL A 59 10.85 3.84 7.21
C VAL A 59 10.89 4.03 5.69
N LEU A 60 9.73 4.19 5.04
CA LEU A 60 9.65 4.47 3.61
C LEU A 60 10.02 5.92 3.27
N GLU A 61 10.04 6.84 4.23
CA GLU A 61 10.40 8.24 3.99
C GLU A 61 11.89 8.43 3.66
N VAL A 62 12.74 7.54 4.16
CA VAL A 62 14.20 7.56 3.89
C VAL A 62 14.58 6.83 2.61
N LEU A 63 13.64 6.11 1.99
CA LEU A 63 13.86 5.44 0.72
C LEU A 63 13.71 6.43 -0.46
N PRO A 64 14.35 6.14 -1.61
CA PRO A 64 14.15 6.91 -2.84
C PRO A 64 12.67 7.12 -3.18
N SER A 65 12.37 8.20 -3.91
CA SER A 65 10.99 8.55 -4.28
C SER A 65 10.31 7.45 -5.11
N ASN A 66 11.07 6.76 -5.97
CA ASN A 66 10.63 5.63 -6.79
C ASN A 66 10.62 4.29 -6.05
N ALA A 67 10.94 4.25 -4.75
CA ALA A 67 10.88 3.01 -3.98
C ALA A 67 9.46 2.58 -3.63
N VAL A 68 8.45 3.42 -3.88
CA VAL A 68 7.03 3.12 -3.64
C VAL A 68 6.23 3.58 -4.85
N GLU A 69 5.66 2.64 -5.59
CA GLU A 69 4.87 2.91 -6.79
C GLU A 69 3.54 2.15 -6.74
N LEU A 70 2.48 2.76 -7.24
CA LEU A 70 1.16 2.13 -7.34
C LEU A 70 0.70 2.28 -8.79
N TYR A 71 0.49 1.16 -9.47
CA TYR A 71 0.10 1.14 -10.87
C TYR A 71 -0.99 0.11 -11.14
N GLY A 72 -1.76 0.35 -12.20
CA GLY A 72 -2.79 -0.54 -12.68
C GLY A 72 -2.37 -1.25 -13.96
N THR A 73 -2.51 -2.56 -14.01
CA THR A 73 -2.28 -3.39 -15.20
C THR A 73 -3.61 -3.98 -15.65
N PRO A 74 -4.06 -3.72 -16.89
CA PRO A 74 -5.26 -4.36 -17.44
C PRO A 74 -5.09 -5.89 -17.48
N GLU A 75 -6.09 -6.61 -16.98
CA GLU A 75 -6.18 -8.07 -17.06
C GLU A 75 -7.38 -8.46 -17.92
N GLY A 76 -7.16 -8.64 -19.22
CA GLY A 76 -8.24 -8.84 -20.17
C GLY A 76 -9.02 -7.55 -20.45
N VAL A 77 -10.31 -7.69 -20.74
CA VAL A 77 -11.14 -6.56 -21.22
C VAL A 77 -11.82 -5.76 -20.11
N ASP A 78 -12.07 -6.37 -18.95
CA ASP A 78 -12.94 -5.81 -17.89
C ASP A 78 -12.30 -5.77 -16.49
N ARG A 79 -11.01 -6.12 -16.36
CA ARG A 79 -10.34 -6.15 -15.05
C ARG A 79 -9.10 -5.27 -15.05
N LEU A 80 -8.88 -4.60 -13.93
CA LEU A 80 -7.65 -3.86 -13.64
C LEU A 80 -7.03 -4.48 -12.39
N ARG A 81 -5.83 -5.06 -12.51
CA ARG A 81 -5.00 -5.45 -11.36
C ARG A 81 -4.32 -4.19 -10.83
N LEU A 82 -4.45 -3.90 -9.55
CA LEU A 82 -3.69 -2.84 -8.88
C LEU A 82 -2.50 -3.44 -8.15
N THR A 83 -1.30 -3.04 -8.55
CA THR A 83 -0.05 -3.49 -7.95
C THR A 83 0.60 -2.35 -7.18
N LEU A 84 0.89 -2.60 -5.91
CA LEU A 84 1.78 -1.77 -5.11
C LEU A 84 3.18 -2.37 -5.16
N GLU A 85 4.17 -1.61 -5.60
CA GLU A 85 5.57 -1.97 -5.54
C GLU A 85 6.26 -1.19 -4.42
N VAL A 86 6.96 -1.90 -3.53
CA VAL A 86 7.75 -1.31 -2.45
C VAL A 86 9.13 -1.96 -2.40
N ALA A 87 10.18 -1.15 -2.61
CA ALA A 87 11.58 -1.56 -2.54
C ALA A 87 11.89 -2.84 -3.35
N GLY A 88 11.30 -2.96 -4.55
CA GLY A 88 11.48 -4.11 -5.44
C GLY A 88 10.61 -5.33 -5.13
N ARG A 89 9.68 -5.24 -4.17
CA ARG A 89 8.66 -6.27 -3.90
C ARG A 89 7.29 -5.79 -4.34
N SER A 90 6.56 -6.64 -5.05
CA SER A 90 5.21 -6.36 -5.54
C SER A 90 4.13 -6.98 -4.65
N TYR A 91 3.03 -6.27 -4.46
CA TYR A 91 1.83 -6.68 -3.74
C TYR A 91 0.61 -6.47 -4.65
N ASP A 92 -0.16 -7.52 -4.90
CA ASP A 92 -1.47 -7.38 -5.55
C ASP A 92 -2.48 -6.90 -4.50
N LEU A 93 -3.05 -5.71 -4.71
CA LEU A 93 -3.98 -5.13 -3.73
C LEU A 93 -5.30 -5.90 -3.61
N SER A 94 -5.63 -6.76 -4.60
CA SER A 94 -6.80 -7.63 -4.51
C SER A 94 -6.66 -8.70 -3.42
N ASP A 95 -5.44 -9.08 -3.03
CA ASP A 95 -5.17 -10.02 -1.93
C ASP A 95 -5.57 -9.46 -0.55
N PHE A 96 -5.69 -8.14 -0.44
CA PHE A 96 -6.01 -7.41 0.79
C PHE A 96 -7.43 -6.81 0.77
N GLY A 97 -8.18 -7.05 -0.31
CA GLY A 97 -9.54 -6.57 -0.53
C GLY A 97 -10.66 -7.46 0.02
N GLY A 98 -10.37 -8.36 0.96
CA GLY A 98 -11.33 -9.35 1.46
C GLY A 98 -11.68 -9.15 2.93
N SER A 99 -12.87 -8.61 3.21
CA SER A 99 -13.66 -8.83 4.44
C SER A 99 -15.11 -8.46 4.16
#